data_AF-Q221X1-F1
#
_entry.id   AF-Q221X1-F1
#
_cell.length_a   1.000
_cell.length_b   1.000
_cell.length_c   1.000
_cell.angle_alpha   90.00
_cell.angle_beta   90.00
_cell.angle_gamma   90.00
#
_symmetry.space_group_name_H-M   'P 1'
#
loop_
_entity.id
_entity.type
_entity.pdbx_description
1 polymer ?
#
loop_
_entity_poly.entity_id
_entity_poly.type
_entity_poly.pdbx_seq_one_letter_code
_entity_poly.pdbx_strand_id
1 'polypeptide(L)'
;MEYSPGERVDLYAKSHPQALPRVVNTLVKLMLHSIFEEGLFHADPHPGNVFVLPDGRLSLLDFGNTGDLDEPMRESLTLLLEAVVKGDARAATEAYLEMAPASEKVNHVALLVDIKAVLYEIRRTNLEDVSIGSAFEALLRAGSRNGVHKPGEFVLLTRAFAILESMIGLLAPGYNHMESFREEISRLTAQHFSPERIKDKTTKLAREMERLVTEAPGDTRRVLRRFAEGNLGRLPGLEAVGRRFNRNLERLTGAIAFAALVIGGSMLLMTPMGGWHDTLGNTLIISGFVGIVIIYLRALRRDLDQR
;
A
#
# COMPACT_ATOMS: atom_id res chain seq x y z
N MET A 1 -18.23 23.57 -31.13
CA MET A 1 -17.88 22.17 -31.44
C MET A 1 -17.69 22.06 -32.94
N GLU A 2 -16.61 21.45 -33.39
CA GLU A 2 -16.43 21.07 -34.79
C GLU A 2 -17.34 19.89 -35.13
N TYR A 3 -17.78 19.78 -36.38
CA TYR A 3 -18.60 18.66 -36.84
C TYR A 3 -17.76 17.38 -36.89
N SER A 4 -18.27 16.29 -36.30
CA SER A 4 -17.64 14.96 -36.38
C SER A 4 -18.27 14.17 -37.53
N PRO A 5 -17.55 13.93 -38.64
CA PRO A 5 -18.09 13.23 -39.83
C PRO A 5 -18.16 11.70 -39.64
N GLY A 6 -18.13 11.21 -38.39
CA GLY A 6 -18.10 9.78 -38.08
C GLY A 6 -19.47 9.12 -38.08
N GLU A 7 -19.46 7.80 -38.00
CA GLU A 7 -20.65 6.97 -37.74
C GLU A 7 -20.68 6.57 -36.26
N ARG A 8 -21.86 6.57 -35.65
CA ARG A 8 -22.04 6.14 -34.25
C ARG A 8 -21.58 4.69 -34.08
N VAL A 9 -20.85 4.38 -33.00
CA VAL A 9 -20.12 3.11 -32.88
C VAL A 9 -21.01 1.86 -32.94
N ASP A 10 -22.25 1.95 -32.44
CA ASP A 10 -23.24 0.86 -32.48
C ASP A 10 -23.82 0.62 -33.88
N LEU A 11 -23.88 1.65 -34.72
CA LEU A 11 -24.26 1.54 -36.13
C LEU A 11 -23.10 1.01 -36.96
N TYR A 12 -21.89 1.56 -36.72
CA TYR A 12 -20.65 1.10 -37.33
C TYR A 12 -20.40 -0.39 -37.08
N ALA A 13 -20.71 -0.87 -35.87
CA ALA A 13 -20.61 -2.28 -35.50
C ALA A 13 -21.44 -3.20 -36.40
N LYS A 14 -22.63 -2.76 -36.81
CA LYS A 14 -23.54 -3.55 -37.65
C LYS A 14 -23.06 -3.61 -39.09
N SER A 15 -22.46 -2.52 -39.58
CA SER A 15 -21.98 -2.41 -40.97
C SER A 15 -20.56 -2.98 -41.15
N HIS A 16 -19.74 -3.02 -40.09
CA HIS A 16 -18.33 -3.40 -40.16
C HIS A 16 -17.90 -4.38 -39.04
N PRO A 17 -18.51 -5.58 -38.95
CA PRO A 17 -18.23 -6.52 -37.86
C PRO A 17 -16.74 -6.92 -37.75
N GLN A 18 -16.04 -6.98 -38.87
CA GLN A 18 -14.60 -7.28 -38.94
C GLN A 18 -13.69 -6.20 -38.32
N ALA A 19 -14.16 -4.96 -38.21
CA ALA A 19 -13.40 -3.85 -37.64
C ALA A 19 -13.53 -3.74 -36.12
N LEU A 20 -14.48 -4.47 -35.52
CA LEU A 20 -14.83 -4.38 -34.12
C LEU A 20 -13.69 -4.68 -33.14
N PRO A 21 -12.86 -5.74 -33.34
CA PRO A 21 -11.74 -5.98 -32.44
C PRO A 21 -10.78 -4.78 -32.35
N ARG A 22 -10.54 -4.10 -33.48
CA ARG A 22 -9.71 -2.89 -33.52
C ARG A 22 -10.37 -1.72 -32.80
N VAL A 23 -11.68 -1.52 -32.99
CA VAL A 23 -12.44 -0.46 -32.32
C VAL A 23 -12.44 -0.67 -30.80
N VAL A 24 -12.70 -1.90 -30.34
CA VAL A 24 -12.65 -2.27 -28.92
C VAL A 24 -11.26 -2.02 -28.34
N ASN A 25 -10.20 -2.48 -29.00
CA ASN A 25 -8.83 -2.23 -28.55
C ASN A 25 -8.51 -0.74 -28.45
N THR A 26 -9.01 0.06 -29.40
CA THR A 26 -8.82 1.52 -29.39
C THR A 26 -9.61 2.17 -28.26
N LEU A 27 -10.83 1.71 -27.97
CA LEU A 27 -11.64 2.17 -26.84
C LEU A 27 -10.98 1.88 -25.49
N VAL A 28 -10.49 0.66 -25.30
CA VAL A 28 -9.79 0.26 -24.05
C VAL A 28 -8.54 1.12 -23.85
N LYS A 29 -7.73 1.28 -24.89
CA LYS A 29 -6.53 2.13 -24.85
C LYS A 29 -6.87 3.59 -24.54
N LEU A 30 -7.87 4.16 -25.24
CA LEU A 30 -8.29 5.53 -25.02
C LEU A 30 -8.74 5.76 -23.58
N MET A 31 -9.57 4.86 -23.04
CA MET A 31 -10.08 4.98 -21.69
C MET A 31 -8.97 4.87 -20.65
N LEU A 32 -8.11 3.85 -20.74
CA LEU A 32 -6.99 3.69 -19.81
C LEU A 32 -5.97 4.82 -19.93
N HIS A 33 -5.63 5.28 -21.13
CA HIS A 33 -4.77 6.45 -21.34
C HIS A 33 -5.37 7.71 -20.70
N SER A 34 -6.66 7.98 -20.91
CA SER A 34 -7.34 9.14 -20.33
C SER A 34 -7.37 9.13 -18.80
N ILE A 35 -7.56 7.94 -18.20
CA ILE A 35 -7.59 7.77 -16.73
C ILE A 35 -6.17 7.89 -16.13
N PHE A 36 -5.19 7.19 -16.70
CA PHE A 36 -3.89 6.98 -16.04
C PHE A 36 -2.78 7.95 -16.49
N GLU A 37 -2.83 8.42 -17.74
CA GLU A 37 -1.82 9.34 -18.27
C GLU A 37 -2.31 10.78 -18.17
N GLU A 38 -3.51 11.07 -18.67
CA GLU A 38 -4.08 12.43 -18.69
C GLU A 38 -4.75 12.83 -17.37
N GLY A 39 -5.35 11.86 -16.65
CA GLY A 39 -6.13 12.10 -15.43
C GLY A 39 -7.52 12.64 -15.65
N LEU A 40 -7.86 13.05 -16.87
CA LEU A 40 -9.20 13.47 -17.26
C LEU A 40 -9.87 12.36 -18.06
N PHE A 41 -10.97 11.81 -17.55
CA PHE A 41 -11.68 10.72 -18.20
C PHE A 41 -13.16 11.01 -18.38
N HIS A 42 -13.74 10.45 -19.45
CA HIS A 42 -15.18 10.53 -19.68
C HIS A 42 -15.89 9.48 -18.81
N ALA A 43 -16.72 9.92 -17.86
CA ALA A 43 -17.39 9.05 -16.89
C ALA A 43 -18.67 8.39 -17.43
N ASP A 44 -19.08 8.71 -18.67
CA ASP A 44 -20.25 8.15 -19.34
C ASP A 44 -19.98 7.91 -20.85
N PRO A 45 -19.01 7.05 -21.21
CA PRO A 45 -18.63 6.81 -22.61
C PRO A 45 -19.64 5.87 -23.29
N HIS A 46 -20.93 6.20 -23.23
CA HIS A 46 -21.98 5.36 -23.81
C HIS A 46 -21.87 5.36 -25.35
N PRO A 47 -22.41 4.34 -26.05
CA PRO A 47 -22.26 4.22 -27.51
C PRO A 47 -22.76 5.42 -28.32
N GLY A 48 -23.64 6.25 -27.74
CA GLY A 48 -24.14 7.45 -28.39
C GLY A 48 -23.16 8.63 -28.39
N ASN A 49 -22.11 8.57 -27.56
CA ASN A 49 -21.04 9.56 -27.47
C ASN A 49 -19.77 9.11 -28.19
N VAL A 50 -19.77 7.94 -28.82
CA VAL A 50 -18.60 7.38 -29.49
C VAL A 50 -18.88 7.23 -30.98
N PHE A 51 -18.06 7.89 -31.79
CA PHE A 51 -18.15 7.88 -33.25
C PHE A 51 -16.87 7.32 -33.85
N VAL A 52 -16.99 6.51 -34.90
CA VAL A 52 -15.87 6.01 -35.70
C VAL A 52 -15.74 6.89 -36.93
N LEU A 53 -14.61 7.56 -37.06
CA LEU A 53 -14.29 8.41 -38.21
C LEU A 53 -13.95 7.57 -39.45
N PRO A 54 -14.05 8.13 -40.67
CA PRO A 54 -13.73 7.41 -41.91
C PRO A 54 -12.30 6.82 -41.97
N ASP A 55 -11.36 7.42 -41.23
CA ASP A 55 -9.97 6.95 -41.11
C ASP A 55 -9.76 5.90 -39.99
N GLY A 56 -10.83 5.51 -39.30
CA GLY A 56 -10.83 4.53 -38.21
C GLY A 56 -10.43 5.09 -36.85
N ARG A 57 -10.22 6.41 -36.70
CA ARG A 57 -10.08 7.05 -35.38
C ARG A 57 -11.42 7.09 -34.64
N LEU A 58 -11.34 7.24 -33.32
CA LEU A 58 -12.52 7.45 -32.47
C LEU A 58 -12.68 8.94 -32.15
N SER A 59 -13.91 9.41 -32.25
CA SER A 59 -14.35 10.74 -31.83
C SER A 59 -15.27 10.58 -30.63
N LEU A 60 -14.87 11.11 -29.48
CA LEU A 60 -15.72 11.21 -28.30
C LEU A 60 -16.52 12.52 -28.35
N LEU A 61 -17.81 12.44 -28.06
CA LEU A 61 -18.72 13.57 -27.92
C LEU A 61 -19.19 13.67 -26.47
N ASP A 62 -19.79 14.82 -26.14
CA ASP A 62 -20.44 15.08 -24.85
C ASP A 62 -19.58 14.79 -23.61
N PHE A 63 -18.73 15.77 -23.27
CA PHE A 63 -17.95 15.79 -22.04
C PHE A 63 -18.74 16.37 -20.85
N GLY A 64 -20.09 16.26 -20.85
CA GLY A 64 -20.93 16.75 -19.75
C GLY A 64 -20.76 15.98 -18.44
N ASN A 65 -20.21 14.76 -18.50
CA ASN A 65 -19.88 13.94 -17.34
C ASN A 65 -18.43 13.42 -17.44
N THR A 66 -17.52 14.11 -16.77
CA THR A 66 -16.09 13.81 -16.70
C THR A 66 -15.63 13.66 -15.26
N GLY A 67 -14.65 12.80 -15.03
CA GLY A 67 -13.90 12.74 -13.78
C GLY A 67 -12.48 13.25 -13.98
N ASP A 68 -11.93 13.83 -12.91
CA ASP A 68 -10.54 14.31 -12.84
C ASP A 68 -9.83 13.56 -11.71
N LEU A 69 -8.62 13.08 -11.98
CA LEU A 69 -7.75 12.40 -11.04
C LEU A 69 -6.43 13.16 -10.98
N ASP A 70 -6.09 13.64 -9.80
CA ASP A 70 -4.77 14.20 -9.55
C ASP A 70 -3.67 13.12 -9.63
N GLU A 71 -2.42 13.56 -9.75
CA GLU A 71 -1.29 12.66 -9.89
C GLU A 71 -1.16 11.63 -8.75
N PRO A 72 -1.32 12.00 -7.45
CA PRO A 72 -1.33 11.04 -6.36
C PRO A 72 -2.43 9.98 -6.48
N MET A 73 -3.65 10.37 -6.86
CA MET A 73 -4.74 9.41 -7.03
C MET A 73 -4.45 8.43 -8.18
N ARG A 74 -3.90 8.92 -9.31
CA ARG A 74 -3.50 8.05 -10.43
C ARG A 74 -2.40 7.07 -10.05
N GLU A 75 -1.45 7.50 -9.24
CA GLU A 75 -0.39 6.65 -8.69
C GLU A 75 -0.96 5.52 -7.83
N SER A 76 -1.77 5.86 -6.84
CA SER A 76 -2.39 4.89 -5.94
C SER A 76 -3.30 3.93 -6.70
N LEU A 77 -4.04 4.41 -7.70
CA LEU A 77 -4.86 3.57 -8.57
C LEU A 77 -4.01 2.60 -9.40
N THR A 78 -2.85 3.05 -9.91
CA THR A 78 -1.92 2.19 -10.67
C THR A 78 -1.36 1.07 -9.77
N LEU A 79 -0.96 1.41 -8.55
CA LEU A 79 -0.48 0.45 -7.55
C LEU A 79 -1.57 -0.56 -7.16
N LEU A 80 -2.81 -0.08 -6.98
CA LEU A 80 -3.95 -0.93 -6.67
C LEU A 80 -4.18 -1.95 -7.79
N LEU A 81 -4.21 -1.50 -9.05
CA LEU A 81 -4.38 -2.41 -10.19
C LEU A 81 -3.25 -3.43 -10.29
N GLU A 82 -2.00 -3.00 -10.12
CA GLU A 82 -0.85 -3.91 -10.13
C GLU A 82 -0.97 -4.97 -9.02
N ALA A 83 -1.35 -4.55 -7.81
CA ALA A 83 -1.55 -5.46 -6.68
C ALA A 83 -2.72 -6.43 -6.92
N VAL A 84 -3.82 -5.97 -7.52
CA VAL A 84 -4.95 -6.83 -7.92
C VAL A 84 -4.49 -7.88 -8.93
N VAL A 85 -3.74 -7.48 -9.97
CA VAL A 85 -3.20 -8.38 -11.00
C VAL A 85 -2.26 -9.42 -10.38
N LYS A 86 -1.40 -9.01 -9.43
CA LYS A 86 -0.48 -9.91 -8.71
C LYS A 86 -1.16 -10.75 -7.63
N GLY A 87 -2.42 -10.46 -7.29
CA GLY A 87 -3.12 -11.10 -6.19
C GLY A 87 -2.56 -10.75 -4.80
N ASP A 88 -1.88 -9.62 -4.67
CA ASP A 88 -1.30 -9.15 -3.41
C ASP A 88 -2.32 -8.31 -2.64
N ALA A 89 -3.02 -8.96 -1.70
CA ALA A 89 -4.03 -8.30 -0.88
C ALA A 89 -3.45 -7.20 0.01
N ARG A 90 -2.19 -7.31 0.46
CA ARG A 90 -1.57 -6.30 1.33
C ARG A 90 -1.27 -5.04 0.54
N ALA A 91 -0.56 -5.18 -0.57
CA ALA A 91 -0.27 -4.07 -1.46
C ALA A 91 -1.56 -3.40 -1.98
N ALA A 92 -2.60 -4.19 -2.31
CA ALA A 92 -3.88 -3.65 -2.72
C ALA A 92 -4.56 -2.86 -1.59
N THR A 93 -4.48 -3.33 -0.35
CA THR A 93 -5.04 -2.63 0.81
C THR A 93 -4.30 -1.32 1.07
N GLU A 94 -2.98 -1.33 1.03
CA GLU A 94 -2.14 -0.14 1.20
C GLU A 94 -2.45 0.90 0.12
N ALA A 95 -2.42 0.52 -1.16
CA ALA A 95 -2.76 1.40 -2.27
C ALA A 95 -4.19 1.94 -2.18
N TYR A 96 -5.15 1.12 -1.71
CA TYR A 96 -6.53 1.56 -1.50
C TYR A 96 -6.63 2.62 -0.40
N LEU A 97 -5.88 2.47 0.69
CA LEU A 97 -5.86 3.42 1.80
C LEU A 97 -5.21 4.76 1.43
N GLU A 98 -4.21 4.76 0.55
CA GLU A 98 -3.60 6.00 0.03
C GLU A 98 -4.60 6.85 -0.78
N MET A 99 -5.69 6.25 -1.28
CA MET A 99 -6.78 6.99 -1.94
C MET A 99 -7.86 7.47 -0.97
N ALA A 100 -7.86 6.97 0.27
CA ALA A 100 -8.85 7.34 1.28
C ALA A 100 -8.47 8.67 1.95
N PRO A 101 -9.42 9.56 2.24
CA PRO A 101 -9.14 10.79 3.00
C PRO A 101 -8.51 10.49 4.37
N ALA A 102 -7.45 11.21 4.73
CA ALA A 102 -6.70 10.99 5.98
C ALA A 102 -7.52 11.20 7.28
N SER A 103 -8.69 11.84 7.20
CA SER A 103 -9.58 12.08 8.33
C SER A 103 -10.39 10.85 8.76
N GLU A 104 -10.33 9.76 8.00
CA GLU A 104 -11.23 8.62 8.17
C GLU A 104 -10.72 7.60 9.18
N LYS A 105 -11.64 7.11 10.02
CA LYS A 105 -11.37 5.99 10.93
C LYS A 105 -11.62 4.68 10.20
N VAL A 106 -10.60 4.23 9.46
CA VAL A 106 -10.67 2.98 8.69
C VAL A 106 -10.32 1.78 9.57
N ASN A 107 -11.10 0.71 9.47
CA ASN A 107 -10.72 -0.58 10.05
C ASN A 107 -9.79 -1.33 9.09
N HIS A 108 -8.48 -1.08 9.20
CA HIS A 108 -7.45 -1.65 8.32
C HIS A 108 -7.47 -3.18 8.28
N VAL A 109 -7.71 -3.84 9.41
CA VAL A 109 -7.71 -5.31 9.50
C VAL A 109 -8.91 -5.89 8.77
N ALA A 110 -10.09 -5.32 8.98
CA ALA A 110 -11.30 -5.77 8.30
C ALA A 110 -11.27 -5.44 6.80
N LEU A 111 -10.72 -4.29 6.41
CA LEU A 111 -10.50 -3.93 5.01
C LEU A 111 -9.60 -4.93 4.29
N LEU A 112 -8.47 -5.31 4.91
CA LEU A 112 -7.57 -6.33 4.36
C LEU A 112 -8.28 -7.67 4.15
N VAL A 113 -9.14 -8.09 5.09
CA VAL A 113 -9.92 -9.33 4.97
C VAL A 113 -10.89 -9.25 3.80
N ASP A 114 -11.61 -8.14 3.66
CA ASP A 114 -12.58 -7.95 2.58
C ASP A 114 -11.88 -7.86 1.22
N ILE A 115 -10.77 -7.12 1.10
CA ILE A 115 -9.97 -7.06 -0.13
C ILE A 115 -9.42 -8.45 -0.49
N LYS A 116 -8.96 -9.23 0.49
CA LYS A 116 -8.52 -10.62 0.26
C LYS A 116 -9.66 -11.49 -0.30
N ALA A 117 -10.88 -11.31 0.17
CA ALA A 117 -12.05 -12.01 -0.37
C ALA A 117 -12.34 -11.59 -1.82
N VAL A 118 -12.28 -10.29 -2.12
CA VAL A 118 -12.44 -9.78 -3.49
C VAL A 118 -11.41 -10.38 -4.45
N LEU A 119 -10.12 -10.36 -4.08
CA LEU A 119 -9.06 -10.94 -4.91
C LEU A 119 -9.20 -12.46 -5.08
N TYR A 120 -9.71 -13.16 -4.06
CA TYR A 120 -9.99 -14.59 -4.15
C TYR A 120 -11.07 -14.89 -5.19
N GLU A 121 -12.17 -14.12 -5.20
CA GLU A 121 -13.24 -14.28 -6.18
C GLU A 121 -12.77 -13.95 -7.60
N ILE A 122 -12.03 -12.84 -7.79
CA ILE A 122 -11.45 -12.47 -9.09
C ILE A 122 -10.60 -13.61 -9.67
N ARG A 123 -9.79 -14.27 -8.83
CA ARG A 123 -8.92 -15.38 -9.27
C ARG A 123 -9.67 -16.68 -9.53
N ARG A 124 -10.85 -16.87 -8.92
CA ARG A 124 -11.68 -18.07 -9.11
C ARG A 124 -12.50 -18.02 -10.40
N THR A 125 -12.82 -16.81 -10.86
CA THR A 125 -13.52 -16.57 -12.12
C THR A 125 -12.59 -16.83 -13.30
N ASN A 126 -13.09 -17.45 -14.36
CA ASN A 126 -12.31 -17.58 -15.59
C ASN A 126 -11.98 -16.20 -16.13
N LEU A 127 -10.80 -16.05 -16.71
CA LEU A 127 -10.34 -14.77 -17.21
C LEU A 127 -11.32 -14.10 -18.18
N GLU A 128 -12.00 -14.89 -19.00
CA GLU A 128 -12.99 -14.45 -19.99
C GLU A 128 -14.27 -13.87 -19.35
N ASP A 129 -14.54 -14.24 -18.09
CA ASP A 129 -15.75 -13.89 -17.35
C ASP A 129 -15.50 -12.79 -16.30
N VAL A 130 -14.25 -12.32 -16.15
CA VAL A 130 -13.92 -11.26 -15.18
C VAL A 130 -14.46 -9.92 -15.68
N SER A 131 -15.35 -9.30 -14.88
CA SER A 131 -15.77 -7.91 -15.05
C SER A 131 -14.94 -6.98 -14.16
N ILE A 132 -14.19 -6.08 -14.78
CA ILE A 132 -13.50 -4.94 -14.17
C ILE A 132 -14.49 -4.04 -13.45
N GLY A 133 -15.63 -3.72 -14.05
CA GLY A 133 -16.67 -2.92 -13.38
C GLY A 133 -17.10 -3.55 -12.06
N SER A 134 -17.34 -4.86 -12.06
CA SER A 134 -17.70 -5.63 -10.87
C SER A 134 -16.56 -5.73 -9.85
N ALA A 135 -15.30 -5.83 -10.30
CA ALA A 135 -14.13 -5.83 -9.43
C ALA A 135 -13.97 -4.49 -8.70
N PHE A 136 -14.06 -3.37 -9.43
CA PHE A 136 -14.06 -2.02 -8.85
C PHE A 136 -15.22 -1.82 -7.88
N GLU A 137 -16.41 -2.28 -8.24
CA GLU A 137 -17.58 -2.20 -7.34
C GLU A 137 -17.37 -3.02 -6.06
N ALA A 138 -16.75 -4.21 -6.16
CA ALA A 138 -16.42 -5.03 -5.01
C ALA A 138 -15.40 -4.36 -4.09
N LEU A 139 -14.36 -3.73 -4.64
CA LEU A 139 -13.38 -2.93 -3.88
C LEU A 139 -14.03 -1.72 -3.22
N LEU A 140 -14.91 -1.00 -3.94
CA LEU A 140 -15.68 0.13 -3.40
C LEU A 140 -16.58 -0.31 -2.23
N ARG A 141 -17.23 -1.47 -2.34
CA ARG A 141 -18.04 -2.05 -1.25
C ARG A 141 -17.18 -2.44 -0.05
N ALA A 142 -16.00 -3.01 -0.27
CA ALA A 142 -15.05 -3.34 0.79
C ALA A 142 -14.61 -2.08 1.55
N GLY A 143 -14.20 -1.03 0.85
CA GLY A 143 -13.85 0.26 1.47
C GLY A 143 -15.00 0.85 2.29
N SER A 144 -16.18 0.93 1.66
CA SER A 144 -17.37 1.54 2.28
C SER A 144 -17.83 0.81 3.55
N ARG A 145 -17.68 -0.53 3.63
CA ARG A 145 -18.00 -1.30 4.84
C ARG A 145 -17.00 -1.07 5.98
N ASN A 146 -15.78 -0.68 5.65
CA ASN A 146 -14.67 -0.57 6.59
C ASN A 146 -14.32 0.88 6.95
N GLY A 147 -15.20 1.83 6.62
CA GLY A 147 -15.08 3.22 7.05
C GLY A 147 -14.40 4.15 6.05
N VAL A 148 -14.12 3.69 4.82
CA VAL A 148 -13.66 4.55 3.73
C VAL A 148 -14.88 5.20 3.07
N HIS A 149 -15.08 6.52 3.19
CA HIS A 149 -16.13 7.19 2.43
C HIS A 149 -15.69 7.32 0.98
N LYS A 150 -16.61 6.96 0.10
CA LYS A 150 -16.40 6.82 -1.34
C LYS A 150 -15.80 8.10 -1.93
N PRO A 151 -14.55 8.09 -2.42
CA PRO A 151 -14.04 9.21 -3.22
C PRO A 151 -14.96 9.33 -4.44
N GLY A 152 -15.48 10.53 -4.72
CA GLY A 152 -16.46 10.73 -5.80
C GLY A 152 -15.92 10.24 -7.14
N GLU A 153 -14.62 10.43 -7.35
CA GLU A 153 -13.83 10.04 -8.51
C GLU A 153 -13.76 8.51 -8.65
N PHE A 154 -13.62 7.76 -7.55
CA PHE A 154 -13.58 6.29 -7.59
C PHE A 154 -14.95 5.68 -7.95
N VAL A 155 -16.04 6.34 -7.56
CA VAL A 155 -17.39 5.98 -7.99
C VAL A 155 -17.57 6.25 -9.49
N LEU A 156 -17.09 7.40 -9.98
CA LEU A 156 -17.13 7.74 -11.41
C LEU A 156 -16.33 6.74 -12.25
N LEU A 157 -15.14 6.34 -11.79
CA LEU A 157 -14.33 5.30 -12.43
C LEU A 157 -15.08 3.96 -12.52
N THR A 158 -15.69 3.53 -11.41
CA THR A 158 -16.48 2.28 -11.38
C THR A 158 -17.59 2.31 -12.42
N ARG A 159 -18.30 3.45 -12.56
CA ARG A 159 -19.33 3.64 -13.58
C ARG A 159 -18.75 3.64 -14.99
N ALA A 160 -17.65 4.34 -15.22
CA ALA A 160 -16.99 4.42 -16.52
C ALA A 160 -16.59 3.02 -17.04
N PHE A 161 -15.98 2.19 -16.18
CA PHE A 161 -15.64 0.81 -16.53
C PHE A 161 -16.88 -0.04 -16.81
N ALA A 162 -17.93 0.06 -15.99
CA ALA A 162 -19.16 -0.70 -16.21
C ALA A 162 -19.84 -0.36 -17.55
N ILE A 163 -19.84 0.92 -17.94
CA ILE A 163 -20.38 1.38 -19.23
C ILE A 163 -19.50 0.90 -20.38
N LEU A 164 -18.18 0.99 -20.23
CA LEU A 164 -17.23 0.51 -21.22
C LEU A 164 -17.39 -1.00 -21.47
N GLU A 165 -17.49 -1.81 -20.42
CA GLU A 165 -17.72 -3.26 -20.54
C GLU A 165 -19.05 -3.57 -21.23
N SER A 166 -20.11 -2.85 -20.84
CA SER A 166 -21.43 -2.99 -21.46
C SER A 166 -21.38 -2.65 -22.95
N MET A 167 -20.66 -1.58 -23.31
CA MET A 167 -20.45 -1.19 -24.70
C MET A 167 -19.65 -2.25 -25.47
N ILE A 168 -18.54 -2.76 -24.90
CA ILE A 168 -17.75 -3.81 -25.54
C ILE A 168 -18.58 -5.08 -25.77
N GLY A 169 -19.40 -5.48 -24.79
CA GLY A 169 -20.29 -6.64 -24.91
C GLY A 169 -21.36 -6.48 -26.00
N LEU A 170 -21.84 -5.26 -26.22
CA LEU A 170 -22.77 -4.94 -27.33
C LEU A 170 -22.05 -4.92 -28.68
N LEU A 171 -20.84 -4.38 -28.73
CA LEU A 171 -20.08 -4.21 -29.97
C LEU A 171 -19.54 -5.55 -30.46
N ALA A 172 -18.83 -6.30 -29.62
CA ALA A 172 -18.15 -7.54 -29.99
C ALA A 172 -18.49 -8.69 -29.03
N PRO A 173 -19.66 -9.33 -29.17
CA PRO A 173 -20.04 -10.47 -28.35
C PRO A 173 -19.01 -11.60 -28.42
N GLY A 174 -18.52 -12.08 -27.28
CA GLY A 174 -17.50 -13.14 -27.20
C GLY A 174 -16.05 -12.68 -27.41
N TYR A 175 -15.80 -11.38 -27.59
CA TYR A 175 -14.44 -10.86 -27.60
C TYR A 175 -13.86 -10.77 -26.19
N ASN A 176 -12.74 -11.49 -25.97
CA ASN A 176 -11.99 -11.43 -24.72
C ASN A 176 -11.21 -10.10 -24.64
N HIS A 177 -11.86 -9.09 -24.07
CA HIS A 177 -11.27 -7.77 -23.86
C HIS A 177 -10.33 -7.73 -22.65
N MET A 178 -10.35 -8.75 -21.76
CA MET A 178 -9.46 -8.79 -20.59
C MET A 178 -7.98 -8.87 -20.95
N GLU A 179 -7.65 -9.46 -22.10
CA GLU A 179 -6.28 -9.43 -22.61
C GLU A 179 -5.83 -8.00 -22.91
N SER A 180 -6.67 -7.22 -23.62
CA SER A 180 -6.40 -5.83 -23.95
C SER A 180 -6.26 -4.95 -22.71
N PHE A 181 -7.09 -5.17 -21.69
CA PHE A 181 -6.96 -4.48 -20.40
C PHE A 181 -5.64 -4.83 -19.70
N ARG A 182 -5.27 -6.11 -19.64
CA ARG A 182 -4.02 -6.54 -18.97
C ARG A 182 -2.79 -5.97 -19.66
N GLU A 183 -2.73 -6.05 -20.99
CA GLU A 183 -1.61 -5.51 -21.76
C GLU A 183 -1.44 -4.02 -21.50
N GLU A 184 -2.53 -3.28 -21.52
CA GLU A 184 -2.51 -1.84 -21.34
C GLU A 184 -2.19 -1.43 -19.90
N ILE A 185 -2.76 -2.12 -18.90
CA ILE A 185 -2.36 -1.94 -17.48
C ILE A 185 -0.88 -2.23 -17.30
N SER A 186 -0.36 -3.32 -17.89
CA SER A 186 1.06 -3.67 -17.80
C SER A 186 1.95 -2.60 -18.44
N ARG A 187 1.54 -2.06 -19.60
CA ARG A 187 2.21 -0.92 -20.26
C ARG A 187 2.24 0.30 -19.35
N LEU A 188 1.10 0.66 -18.77
CA LEU A 188 0.96 1.82 -17.88
C LEU A 188 1.79 1.67 -16.62
N THR A 189 1.75 0.51 -15.96
CA THR A 189 2.60 0.20 -14.81
C THR A 189 4.08 0.32 -15.17
N ALA A 190 4.52 -0.26 -16.28
CA ALA A 190 5.91 -0.16 -16.72
C ALA A 190 6.36 1.29 -16.99
N GLN A 191 5.48 2.13 -17.53
CA GLN A 191 5.76 3.56 -17.70
C GLN A 191 5.78 4.31 -16.35
N HIS A 192 4.89 3.95 -15.43
CA HIS A 192 4.83 4.56 -14.10
C HIS A 192 6.08 4.27 -13.27
N PHE A 193 6.64 3.07 -13.43
CA PHE A 193 7.91 2.63 -12.81
C PHE A 193 9.13 2.80 -13.72
N SER A 194 9.04 3.62 -14.78
CA SER A 194 10.17 3.87 -15.66
C SER A 194 11.35 4.50 -14.90
N PRO A 195 12.60 4.12 -15.20
CA PRO A 195 13.79 4.71 -14.60
C PRO A 195 13.82 6.24 -14.68
N GLU A 196 13.27 6.81 -15.75
CA GLU A 196 13.12 8.25 -15.97
C GLU A 196 12.20 8.89 -14.91
N ARG A 197 10.99 8.34 -14.69
CA ARG A 197 10.08 8.85 -13.65
C ARG A 197 10.64 8.67 -12.25
N ILE A 198 11.28 7.53 -11.97
CA ILE A 198 11.93 7.29 -10.68
C ILE A 198 13.04 8.33 -10.46
N LYS A 199 13.84 8.62 -11.49
CA LYS A 199 14.88 9.65 -11.43
C LYS A 199 14.29 11.03 -11.19
N ASP A 200 13.21 11.39 -11.86
CA ASP A 200 12.55 12.69 -11.69
C ASP A 200 11.97 12.84 -10.27
N LYS A 201 11.28 11.81 -9.75
CA LYS A 201 10.80 11.78 -8.36
C LYS A 201 11.94 11.86 -7.35
N THR A 202 13.01 11.09 -7.57
CA THR A 202 14.20 11.12 -6.69
C THR A 202 14.84 12.51 -6.70
N THR A 203 14.90 13.16 -7.86
CA THR A 203 15.42 14.53 -8.01
C THR A 203 14.52 15.55 -7.30
N LYS A 204 13.20 15.41 -7.41
CA LYS A 204 12.22 16.27 -6.72
C LYS A 204 12.33 16.12 -5.21
N LEU A 205 12.36 14.89 -4.70
CA LEU A 205 12.56 14.59 -3.28
C LEU A 205 13.89 15.15 -2.77
N ALA A 206 14.98 14.99 -3.54
CA ALA A 206 16.28 15.55 -3.18
C ALA A 206 16.25 17.08 -3.06
N ARG A 207 15.55 17.77 -3.98
CA ARG A 207 15.34 19.22 -3.91
C ARG A 207 14.47 19.65 -2.73
N GLU A 208 13.42 18.90 -2.40
CA GLU A 208 12.58 19.17 -1.23
C GLU A 208 13.37 19.00 0.07
N MET A 209 14.19 17.95 0.16
CA MET A 209 15.11 17.74 1.29
C MET A 209 16.16 18.85 1.37
N GLU A 210 16.71 19.30 0.24
CA GLU A 210 17.64 20.44 0.19
C GLU A 210 16.98 21.73 0.71
N ARG A 211 15.73 22.01 0.30
CA ARG A 211 14.95 23.15 0.78
C ARG A 211 14.69 23.06 2.28
N LEU A 212 14.21 21.91 2.76
CA LEU A 212 13.98 21.66 4.19
C LEU A 212 15.27 21.86 5.01
N VAL A 213 16.40 21.36 4.52
CA VAL A 213 17.71 21.55 5.18
C VAL A 213 18.13 23.03 5.17
N THR A 214 17.81 23.77 4.11
CA THR A 214 18.21 25.17 3.96
C THR A 214 17.36 26.12 4.80
N GLU A 215 16.05 25.85 4.91
CA GLU A 215 15.06 26.66 5.63
C GLU A 215 14.91 26.27 7.11
N ALA A 216 15.44 25.11 7.52
CA ALA A 216 15.38 24.66 8.90
C ALA A 216 16.20 25.56 9.86
N PRO A 217 15.69 25.80 11.09
CA PRO A 217 16.47 26.42 12.16
C PRO A 217 17.80 25.68 12.41
N GLY A 218 18.82 26.39 12.89
CA GLY A 218 20.20 25.89 12.95
C GLY A 218 20.39 24.54 13.66
N ASP A 219 19.57 24.23 14.66
CA ASP A 219 19.63 22.96 15.40
C ASP A 219 19.00 21.79 14.61
N THR A 220 17.87 22.03 13.94
CA THR A 220 17.18 21.06 13.07
C THR A 220 18.01 20.76 11.82
N ARG A 221 18.67 21.77 11.24
CA ARG A 221 19.57 21.62 10.09
C ARG A 221 20.72 20.65 10.37
N ARG A 222 21.29 20.66 11.59
CA ARG A 222 22.36 19.73 11.99
C ARG A 222 21.89 18.28 12.08
N VAL A 223 20.65 18.06 12.53
CA VAL A 223 20.06 16.71 12.64
C VAL A 223 19.70 16.17 11.24
N LEU A 224 19.01 16.97 10.43
CA LEU A 224 18.61 16.60 9.07
C LEU A 224 19.83 16.31 8.18
N ARG A 225 20.87 17.14 8.26
CA ARG A 225 22.11 16.94 7.49
C ARG A 225 22.83 15.64 7.88
N ARG A 226 22.85 15.28 9.17
CA ARG A 226 23.43 14.01 9.63
C ARG A 226 22.60 12.79 9.22
N PHE A 227 21.28 12.95 9.12
CA PHE A 227 20.38 11.92 8.59
C PHE A 227 20.62 11.70 7.09
N ALA A 228 20.74 12.79 6.32
CA ALA A 228 21.05 12.78 4.90
C ALA A 228 22.46 12.23 4.59
N GLU A 229 23.43 12.47 5.47
CA GLU A 229 24.80 11.92 5.39
C GLU A 229 24.88 10.46 5.91
N GLY A 230 23.76 9.82 6.27
CA GLY A 230 23.71 8.44 6.75
C GLY A 230 24.35 8.21 8.12
N ASN A 231 24.60 9.28 8.87
CA ASN A 231 25.42 9.28 10.07
C ASN A 231 24.57 9.47 11.34
N LEU A 232 23.70 8.47 11.59
CA LEU A 232 22.78 8.44 12.74
C LEU A 232 23.45 8.14 14.09
N GLY A 233 24.71 7.70 14.08
CA GLY A 233 25.39 7.16 15.26
C GLY A 233 25.75 8.15 16.37
N ARG A 234 25.45 9.45 16.23
CA ARG A 234 25.88 10.49 17.19
C ARG A 234 24.77 11.46 17.56
N LEU A 235 23.65 10.92 18.04
CA LEU A 235 22.63 11.69 18.75
C LEU A 235 22.93 11.62 20.27
N PRO A 236 23.21 12.75 20.95
CA PRO A 236 23.43 12.79 22.41
C PRO A 236 22.25 12.20 23.22
N GLY A 237 21.03 12.28 22.66
CA GLY A 237 19.83 11.67 23.25
C GLY A 237 19.77 10.14 23.14
N LEU A 238 20.30 9.56 22.05
CA LEU A 238 20.31 8.09 21.86
C LEU A 238 21.40 7.41 22.67
N GLU A 239 22.53 8.06 22.97
CA GLU A 239 23.51 7.51 23.93
C GLU A 239 22.95 7.45 25.36
N ALA A 240 22.08 8.39 25.75
CA ALA A 240 21.41 8.34 27.05
C ALA A 240 20.39 7.19 27.11
N VAL A 241 19.63 6.99 26.03
CA VAL A 241 18.66 5.88 25.89
C VAL A 241 19.37 4.54 25.76
N GLY A 242 20.40 4.43 24.92
CA GLY A 242 21.21 3.22 24.74
C GLY A 242 21.95 2.82 26.01
N ARG A 243 22.51 3.78 26.77
CA ARG A 243 23.09 3.48 28.09
C ARG A 243 22.03 3.05 29.11
N ARG A 244 20.81 3.62 29.10
CA ARG A 244 19.69 3.15 29.95
C ARG A 244 19.28 1.73 29.57
N PHE A 245 19.19 1.44 28.27
CA PHE A 245 18.82 0.13 27.75
C PHE A 245 19.87 -0.94 28.08
N ASN A 246 21.15 -0.69 27.80
CA ASN A 246 22.22 -1.65 28.08
C ASN A 246 22.36 -1.96 29.58
N ARG A 247 22.19 -0.95 30.45
CA ARG A 247 22.19 -1.17 31.90
C ARG A 247 20.98 -1.95 32.40
N ASN A 248 19.81 -1.75 31.78
CA ASN A 248 18.64 -2.54 32.10
C ASN A 248 18.81 -3.99 31.64
N LEU A 249 19.46 -4.22 30.49
CA LEU A 249 19.83 -5.57 30.03
C LEU A 249 20.81 -6.25 30.99
N GLU A 250 21.89 -5.58 31.41
CA GLU A 250 22.83 -6.14 32.40
C GLU A 250 22.15 -6.52 33.72
N ARG A 251 21.20 -5.70 34.18
CA ARG A 251 20.38 -6.00 35.37
C ARG A 251 19.50 -7.22 35.18
N LEU A 252 18.87 -7.34 34.01
CA LEU A 252 17.95 -8.42 33.69
C LEU A 252 18.72 -9.74 33.53
N THR A 253 19.85 -9.73 32.82
CA THR A 253 20.76 -10.88 32.70
C THR A 253 21.30 -11.32 34.07
N GLY A 254 21.71 -10.37 34.93
CA GLY A 254 22.14 -10.67 36.29
C GLY A 254 21.02 -11.27 37.16
N ALA A 255 19.81 -10.71 37.10
CA ALA A 255 18.66 -11.22 37.83
C ALA A 255 18.28 -12.65 37.38
N ILE A 256 18.33 -12.93 36.07
CA ILE A 256 18.10 -14.28 35.53
C ILE A 256 19.18 -15.25 36.02
N ALA A 257 20.46 -14.87 35.98
CA ALA A 257 21.55 -15.71 36.44
C ALA A 257 21.42 -16.06 37.94
N PHE A 258 21.09 -15.09 38.78
CA PHE A 258 20.88 -15.34 40.21
C PHE A 258 19.60 -16.15 40.49
N ALA A 259 18.52 -15.94 39.74
CA ALA A 259 17.32 -16.77 39.83
C ALA A 259 17.63 -18.23 39.45
N ALA A 260 18.45 -18.45 38.41
CA ALA A 260 18.90 -19.79 38.03
C ALA A 260 19.75 -20.46 39.13
N LEU A 261 20.58 -19.70 39.86
CA LEU A 261 21.32 -20.22 41.02
C LEU A 261 20.40 -20.62 42.17
N VAL A 262 19.36 -19.82 42.47
CA VAL A 262 18.36 -20.15 43.49
C VAL A 262 17.58 -21.41 43.10
N ILE A 263 17.12 -21.49 41.85
CA ILE A 263 16.39 -22.67 41.34
C ILE A 263 17.30 -23.91 41.37
N GLY A 264 18.54 -23.81 40.86
CA GLY A 264 19.49 -24.92 40.84
C GLY A 264 19.88 -25.40 42.24
N GLY A 265 20.12 -24.46 43.17
CA GLY A 265 20.38 -24.80 44.58
C GLY A 265 19.18 -25.44 45.27
N SER A 266 17.95 -24.98 44.96
CA SER A 266 16.72 -25.58 45.48
C SER A 266 16.48 -27.00 44.95
N MET A 267 16.81 -27.26 43.67
CA MET A 267 16.69 -28.60 43.09
C MET A 267 17.72 -29.57 43.68
N LEU A 268 18.93 -29.09 43.99
CA LEU A 268 19.96 -29.90 44.65
C LEU A 268 19.50 -30.36 46.05
N LEU A 269 18.88 -29.47 46.83
CA LEU A 269 18.34 -29.80 48.16
C LEU A 269 17.18 -30.82 48.13
N MET A 270 16.51 -31.00 46.98
CA MET A 270 15.43 -31.97 46.83
C MET A 270 15.92 -33.36 46.43
N THR A 271 17.22 -33.55 46.18
CA THR A 271 17.80 -34.82 45.72
C THR A 271 18.50 -35.53 46.88
N PRO A 272 18.09 -36.75 47.29
CA PRO A 272 18.69 -37.44 48.44
C PRO A 272 20.06 -38.05 48.09
N MET A 273 21.15 -37.27 48.19
CA MET A 273 22.50 -37.71 47.82
C MET A 273 23.63 -37.27 48.79
N GLY A 274 23.61 -37.57 50.10
CA GLY A 274 24.74 -37.38 51.06
C GLY A 274 25.35 -35.95 51.23
N GLY A 275 25.61 -35.47 52.44
CA GLY A 275 25.67 -34.03 52.82
C GLY A 275 26.52 -32.98 52.05
N TRP A 276 27.32 -33.30 51.02
CA TRP A 276 28.03 -32.29 50.21
C TRP A 276 27.08 -31.50 49.28
N HIS A 277 26.01 -32.13 48.76
CA HIS A 277 25.01 -31.47 47.90
C HIS A 277 24.17 -30.44 48.69
N ASP A 278 23.88 -30.71 49.98
CA ASP A 278 23.15 -29.78 50.85
C ASP A 278 23.94 -28.49 51.08
N THR A 279 25.24 -28.64 51.34
CA THR A 279 26.14 -27.51 51.54
C THR A 279 26.27 -26.68 50.25
N LEU A 280 26.38 -27.35 49.11
CA LEU A 280 26.45 -26.71 47.79
C LEU A 280 25.13 -26.00 47.44
N GLY A 281 23.98 -26.65 47.64
CA GLY A 281 22.65 -26.12 47.37
C GLY A 281 22.35 -24.87 48.20
N ASN A 282 22.63 -24.90 49.51
CA ASN A 282 22.50 -23.75 50.39
C ASN A 282 23.41 -22.58 49.97
N THR A 283 24.65 -22.88 49.56
CA THR A 283 25.59 -21.85 49.09
C THR A 283 25.08 -21.17 47.82
N LEU A 284 24.53 -21.95 46.87
CA LEU A 284 23.96 -21.43 45.62
C LEU A 284 22.74 -20.54 45.89
N ILE A 285 21.81 -20.97 46.75
CA ILE A 285 20.63 -20.17 47.13
C ILE A 285 21.04 -18.86 47.80
N ILE A 286 21.94 -18.91 48.79
CA ILE A 286 22.41 -17.71 49.49
C ILE A 286 23.08 -16.75 48.49
N SER A 287 23.95 -17.25 47.61
CA SER A 287 24.61 -16.43 46.60
C SER A 287 23.62 -15.79 45.61
N GLY A 288 22.57 -16.53 45.23
CA GLY A 288 21.48 -16.03 44.39
C GLY A 288 20.69 -14.90 45.03
N PHE A 289 20.24 -15.08 46.28
CA PHE A 289 19.52 -14.06 47.03
C PHE A 289 20.37 -12.80 47.27
N VAL A 290 21.62 -12.97 47.69
CA VAL A 290 22.55 -11.85 47.91
C VAL A 290 22.76 -11.07 46.60
N GLY A 291 22.93 -11.76 45.48
CA GLY A 291 23.06 -11.14 44.16
C GLY A 291 21.85 -10.28 43.76
N ILE A 292 20.63 -10.81 43.96
CA ILE A 292 19.37 -10.08 43.68
C ILE A 292 19.25 -8.83 44.57
N VAL A 293 19.56 -8.95 45.86
CA VAL A 293 19.51 -7.82 46.81
C VAL A 293 20.52 -6.73 46.42
N ILE A 294 21.74 -7.10 46.01
CA ILE A 294 22.75 -6.13 45.54
C ILE A 294 22.27 -5.39 44.28
N ILE A 295 21.66 -6.09 43.32
CA ILE A 295 21.10 -5.47 42.12
C ILE A 295 19.99 -4.47 42.50
N TYR A 296 19.11 -4.86 43.43
CA TYR A 296 18.01 -4.03 43.90
C TYR A 296 18.51 -2.77 44.65
N LEU A 297 19.44 -2.92 45.58
CA LEU A 297 20.02 -1.79 46.33
C LEU A 297 20.79 -0.83 45.41
N ARG A 298 21.49 -1.34 44.39
CA ARG A 298 22.15 -0.51 43.37
C ARG A 298 21.16 0.25 42.48
N ALA A 299 19.94 -0.26 42.32
CA ALA A 299 18.88 0.46 41.64
C ALA A 299 18.32 1.58 42.52
N LEU A 300 17.97 1.26 43.78
CA LEU A 300 17.33 2.19 44.71
C LEU A 300 18.23 3.39 45.07
N ARG A 301 19.52 3.15 45.31
CA ARG A 301 20.48 4.22 45.67
C ARG A 301 20.64 5.25 44.55
N ARG A 302 20.41 4.86 43.29
CA ARG A 302 20.59 5.75 42.13
C ARG A 302 19.35 6.55 41.75
N ASP A 303 18.15 6.07 42.09
CA ASP A 303 16.93 6.85 41.93
C ASP A 303 16.88 8.01 42.94
N LEU A 304 17.60 7.89 44.05
CA LEU A 304 17.80 8.96 45.03
C LEU A 304 18.84 10.00 44.56
N ASP A 305 19.87 9.59 43.82
CA ASP A 305 20.91 10.50 43.29
C ASP A 305 20.47 11.28 42.02
N GLN A 306 19.30 10.97 41.44
CA GLN A 306 18.76 11.62 40.22
C GLN A 306 17.60 12.60 40.50
N ARG A 307 17.26 12.85 41.77
CA ARG A 307 16.33 13.90 42.21
C ARG A 307 17.10 15.08 42.79
#